data_AF-A0A0A3IVQ9-F1
#
_entry.id   AF-A0A0A3IVQ9-F1
#
_cell.length_a   1.000
_cell.length_b   1.000
_cell.length_c   1.000
_cell.angle_alpha   90.00
_cell.angle_beta   90.00
_cell.angle_gamma   90.00
#
_symmetry.space_group_name_H-M   'P 1'
#
loop_
_entity.id
_entity.type
_entity.pdbx_description
1 polymer ?
#
loop_
_entity_poly.entity_id
_entity_poly.type
_entity_poly.pdbx_seq_one_letter_code
_entity_poly.pdbx_strand_id
1 'polypeptide(L)' 'MVHLLLIGIILYIAFYILAKLRVSTRITKTMPIINSILLILLIIVVLIKSGLIRVLAMFVGTVIALITEFLGSYF' A
#
# COMPACT_ATOMS: atom_id res chain seq x y z
N MET A 1 -17.58 -8.61 -10.85
CA MET A 1 -16.41 -7.96 -10.21
C MET A 1 -16.26 -6.49 -10.60
N VAL A 2 -16.29 -6.14 -11.90
CA VAL A 2 -16.16 -4.74 -12.37
C VAL A 2 -17.23 -3.80 -11.80
N HIS A 3 -18.47 -4.26 -11.62
CA HIS A 3 -19.58 -3.42 -11.14
C HIS A 3 -19.43 -3.00 -9.66
N LEU A 4 -18.86 -3.86 -8.83
CA LEU A 4 -18.59 -3.55 -7.41
C LEU A 4 -17.52 -2.46 -7.27
N LEU A 5 -16.50 -2.50 -8.14
CA LEU A 5 -15.47 -1.48 -8.25
C LEU A 5 -16.04 -0.13 -8.71
N LEU A 6 -16.93 -0.17 -9.70
CA LEU A 6 -17.60 1.00 -10.26
C LEU A 6 -18.49 1.71 -9.22
N ILE A 7 -19.25 0.93 -8.45
CA ILE A 7 -20.08 1.44 -7.34
C ILE A 7 -19.19 2.08 -6.26
N GLY A 8 -18.07 1.44 -5.89
CA GLY A 8 -17.14 1.99 -4.91
C GLY A 8 -16.54 3.33 -5.31
N ILE A 9 -16.17 3.50 -6.58
CA ILE A 9 -15.62 4.75 -7.13
C ILE A 9 -16.68 5.86 -7.11
N ILE A 10 -17.90 5.56 -7.56
CA ILE A 10 -19.00 6.54 -7.56
C ILE A 10 -19.32 6.99 -6.13
N LEU A 11 -19.37 6.06 -5.18
CA LEU A 11 -19.63 6.37 -3.78
C LEU A 11 -18.52 7.23 -3.18
N TYR A 12 -17.25 6.93 -3.49
CA TYR A 12 -16.10 7.71 -3.04
C TYR A 12 -16.16 9.15 -3.56
N ILE A 13 -16.46 9.33 -4.85
CA ILE A 13 -16.61 10.66 -5.47
C ILE A 13 -17.76 11.44 -4.81
N ALA A 14 -18.90 10.79 -4.58
CA ALA A 14 -20.04 11.41 -3.90
C ALA A 14 -19.67 11.87 -2.47
N PHE A 15 -19.04 10.99 -1.68
CA PHE A 15 -18.57 11.34 -0.32
C PHE A 15 -17.51 12.44 -0.34
N TYR A 16 -16.63 12.47 -1.34
CA TYR A 16 -15.61 13.50 -1.49
C TYR A 16 -16.21 14.87 -1.77
N ILE A 17 -17.21 14.94 -2.66
CA ILE A 17 -17.94 16.18 -2.96
C ILE A 17 -18.70 16.67 -1.72
N LEU A 18 -19.39 15.77 -1.02
CA LEU A 18 -20.09 16.06 0.24
C LEU A 18 -19.15 16.58 1.33
N ALA A 19 -17.96 15.99 1.46
CA ALA A 19 -16.94 16.44 2.41
C ALA A 19 -16.39 17.82 2.04
N LYS A 20 -16.15 18.08 0.74
CA LYS A 20 -15.64 19.36 0.21
C LYS A 20 -16.62 20.52 0.38
N LEU A 21 -17.92 20.25 0.20
CA LEU A 21 -19.00 21.22 0.40
C LEU A 21 -19.29 21.53 1.89
N ARG A 22 -18.57 20.89 2.83
CA ARG A 22 -18.75 21.04 4.29
C ARG A 22 -20.21 20.85 4.75
N VAL A 23 -20.99 20.06 4.00
CA VAL A 23 -22.42 19.83 4.27
C VAL A 23 -22.63 19.21 5.66
N SER A 24 -21.65 18.45 6.16
CA SER A 24 -21.65 17.93 7.52
C SER A 24 -20.23 17.88 8.09
N THR A 25 -20.03 18.50 9.25
CA THR A 25 -18.76 18.48 9.99
C THR A 25 -18.31 17.08 10.40
N ARG A 26 -19.23 16.10 10.53
CA ARG A 26 -18.86 14.69 10.72
C ARG A 26 -18.18 14.12 9.48
N ILE A 27 -18.78 14.30 8.30
CA ILE A 27 -18.26 13.75 7.03
C ILE A 27 -16.90 14.37 6.70
N THR A 28 -16.75 15.68 6.89
CA THR A 28 -15.47 16.38 6.67
C THR A 28 -14.36 15.89 7.61
N LYS A 29 -14.69 15.44 8.84
CA LYS A 29 -13.71 14.86 9.77
C LYS A 29 -13.34 13.41 9.44
N THR A 30 -14.26 12.64 8.84
CA THR A 30 -14.01 11.23 8.49
C THR A 30 -13.29 11.08 7.15
N MET A 31 -13.45 12.03 6.22
CA MET A 31 -12.84 11.96 4.88
C MET A 31 -11.30 11.84 4.88
N PRO A 32 -10.54 12.55 5.75
CA PRO A 32 -9.09 12.39 5.85
C PRO A 32 -8.68 10.98 6.28
N ILE A 33 -9.47 10.33 7.14
CA ILE A 33 -9.23 8.96 7.61
C ILE A 33 -9.44 7.96 6.47
N ILE A 34 -10.52 8.12 5.70
CA ILE A 34 -10.77 7.27 4.53
C ILE A 34 -9.63 7.44 3.51
N ASN A 35 -9.17 8.68 3.30
CA ASN A 35 -8.10 8.97 2.36
C ASN A 35 -6.73 8.41 2.81
N SER A 36 -6.42 8.45 4.11
CA SER A 36 -5.18 7.88 4.65
C SER A 36 -5.17 6.35 4.54
N ILE A 37 -6.29 5.69 4.80
CA ILE A 37 -6.45 4.23 4.60
C ILE A 37 -6.21 3.87 3.13
N LEU A 38 -6.78 4.65 2.21
CA LEU A 38 -6.64 4.43 0.76
C LEU A 38 -5.18 4.62 0.30
N LEU A 39 -4.49 5.62 0.85
CA LEU A 39 -3.07 5.87 0.61
C LEU A 39 -2.19 4.70 1.13
N ILE A 40 -2.44 4.24 2.35
CA ILE A 40 -1.72 3.10 2.94
C ILE A 40 -1.92 1.84 2.10
N LEU A 41 -3.16 1.56 1.68
CA LEU A 41 -3.47 0.42 0.82
C LEU A 41 -2.72 0.52 -0.53
N LEU A 42 -2.68 1.72 -1.13
CA LEU A 42 -1.93 1.97 -2.37
C LEU A 42 -0.44 1.71 -2.18
N ILE A 43 0.16 2.20 -1.09
CA ILE A 43 1.58 1.99 -0.77
C ILE A 43 1.89 0.51 -0.63
N ILE A 44 1.04 -0.26 0.06
CA ILE A 44 1.20 -1.71 0.21
C ILE A 44 1.14 -2.41 -1.15
N VAL A 45 0.14 -2.08 -1.98
CA VAL A 45 0.00 -2.65 -3.33
C VAL A 45 1.21 -2.30 -4.21
N VAL A 46 1.72 -1.08 -4.12
CA VAL A 46 2.92 -0.64 -4.85
C VAL A 46 4.17 -1.36 -4.33
N LEU A 47 4.35 -1.54 -3.03
CA LEU A 47 5.47 -2.29 -2.45
C LEU A 47 5.47 -3.76 -2.88
N ILE A 48 4.29 -4.39 -2.92
CA ILE A 48 4.13 -5.77 -3.38
C ILE A 48 4.38 -5.86 -4.89
N LYS A 49 3.75 -4.99 -5.69
CA LYS A 49 3.81 -5.06 -7.17
C LYS A 49 5.14 -4.59 -7.74
N SER A 50 5.79 -3.58 -7.13
CA SER A 50 7.12 -3.11 -7.55
C SER A 50 8.22 -4.14 -7.26
N GLY A 51 7.92 -5.18 -6.48
CA GLY A 51 8.89 -6.21 -6.15
C GLY A 51 9.98 -5.73 -5.19
N LEU A 52 9.80 -4.59 -4.49
CA LEU A 52 10.74 -4.13 -3.45
C LEU A 52 10.98 -5.19 -2.38
N ILE A 53 9.95 -5.95 -2.03
CA ILE A 53 10.05 -7.12 -1.13
C ILE A 53 10.97 -8.20 -1.73
N ARG A 54 10.94 -8.38 -3.05
CA ARG A 54 11.78 -9.35 -3.78
C ARG A 54 13.24 -8.91 -3.81
N VAL A 55 13.49 -7.60 -3.98
CA VAL A 55 14.85 -7.03 -3.92
C VAL A 55 15.44 -7.19 -2.52
N LEU A 56 14.66 -6.92 -1.47
CA LEU A 56 15.06 -7.17 -0.08
C LEU A 56 15.36 -8.66 0.17
N ALA A 57 14.51 -9.56 -0.30
CA ALA A 57 14.72 -11.00 -0.16
C ALA A 57 15.99 -11.48 -0.89
N MET A 58 16.24 -10.97 -2.10
CA MET A 58 17.48 -11.25 -2.84
C MET A 58 18.70 -10.73 -2.10
N PHE A 59 18.64 -9.50 -1.57
CA PHE A 59 19.75 -8.90 -0.83
C PHE A 59 20.13 -9.73 0.41
N VAL A 60 19.13 -10.11 1.22
CA VAL A 60 19.33 -10.98 2.38
C VAL A 60 19.90 -12.34 1.96
N GLY A 61 19.37 -12.93 0.88
CA GLY A 61 19.87 -14.18 0.31
C GLY A 61 21.35 -14.10 -0.10
N THR A 62 21.76 -13.03 -0.78
CA THR A 62 23.16 -12.81 -1.15
C THR A 62 24.07 -12.63 0.05
N VAL A 63 23.63 -11.92 1.10
CA VAL A 63 24.42 -11.75 2.32
C VAL A 63 24.63 -13.10 3.02
N ILE A 64 23.60 -13.93 3.11
CA ILE A 64 23.70 -15.27 3.70
C ILE A 64 24.62 -16.17 2.88
N ALA A 65 24.53 -16.12 1.54
CA ALA A 65 25.38 -16.91 0.65
C ALA A 65 26.86 -16.52 0.80
N LEU A 66 27.17 -15.22 0.83
CA LEU A 66 28.52 -14.70 1.07
C LEU A 66 29.09 -15.14 2.42
N ILE A 67 28.28 -15.05 3.48
CA ILE A 67 28.70 -15.52 4.82
C ILE A 67 28.98 -17.02 4.80
N THR A 68 28.16 -17.80 4.09
CA THR A 68 28.29 -19.25 3.97
C THR A 68 29.54 -19.63 3.18
N GLU A 69 29.84 -18.94 2.08
CA GLU A 69 31.08 -19.13 1.31
C GLU A 69 32.32 -18.77 2.13
N PHE A 70 32.30 -17.67 2.87
CA PHE A 70 33.41 -17.32 3.76
C PHE A 70 33.62 -18.39 4.84
N LEU A 71 32.55 -18.84 5.51
CA LEU A 71 32.65 -19.90 6.52
C LEU A 71 33.10 -21.24 5.93
N GLY A 72 32.63 -21.59 4.73
CA GLY A 72 33.03 -22.80 4.01
C GLY A 72 34.46 -22.76 3.50
N SER A 73 35.02 -21.58 3.23
CA SER A 73 36.43 -21.41 2.86
C SER A 73 37.39 -21.55 4.05
N TYR A 74 36.91 -21.51 5.30
CA TYR A 74 37.72 -21.65 6.52
C TYR A 74 37.74 -23.09 7.08
N PHE A 75 36.94 -24.00 6.54
CA PHE A 75 36.94 -25.44 6.85
C PHE A 75 37.60 -26.25 5.73
#